data_AF-G1NY86-F1
#
_entry.id   AF-G1NY86-F1
#
_cell.length_a   1.000
_cell.length_b   1.000
_cell.length_c   1.000
_cell.angle_alpha   90.00
_cell.angle_beta   90.00
_cell.angle_gamma   90.00
#
_symmetry.space_group_name_H-M   'P 1'
#
loop_
_entity.id
_entity.type
_entity.pdbx_description
1 polymer ?
#
loop_
_entity_poly.entity_id
_entity_poly.type
_entity_poly.pdbx_seq_one_letter_code
_entity_poly.pdbx_strand_id
1 'polypeptide(L)'
;MSDAAGEGPRVRRYPELPVWVVEDHQEVLPFIYRAIGSKHLPDSNISFVHFDSHPDLLIPVNMPADTVFDKETLFGELSIENWIMPAVYAGHFSNVIWLHPTWAQQIREGTHHFLVGKDTSTTTIRVTSTDHYFLSDGLYVTEDQLENQKPLQLDVIMVKPYKLCNNQEENDAVSSAKKPKLAREDAEHTASTNCASCSEGLEKDTVTQRRVHTSLEPSCSRSSESQECQTTVSSGDILEILKKGDAFVLDIDLDFFSVKNPFKEMFTQEEYKILQELYQFKKPGTNLTEVSFISFGLI
;
A
#
# COMPACT_ATOMS: atom_id res chain seq x y z
N MET A 1 26.70 16.32 -42.50
CA MET A 1 25.74 15.22 -42.41
C MET A 1 25.03 15.42 -41.09
N SER A 2 23.79 15.89 -41.15
CA SER A 2 22.95 16.19 -40.00
C SER A 2 22.39 14.88 -39.45
N ASP A 3 22.74 14.56 -38.22
CA ASP A 3 22.04 13.52 -37.46
C ASP A 3 20.59 13.95 -37.26
N ALA A 4 19.69 13.26 -37.94
CA ALA A 4 18.27 13.32 -37.66
C ALA A 4 18.06 12.65 -36.30
N ALA A 5 17.93 13.47 -35.25
CA ALA A 5 17.28 13.03 -34.02
C ALA A 5 15.87 12.56 -34.41
N GLY A 6 15.66 11.24 -34.42
CA GLY A 6 14.36 10.65 -34.71
C GLY A 6 13.34 11.17 -33.71
N GLU A 7 12.26 11.80 -34.19
CA GLU A 7 11.09 12.06 -33.37
C GLU A 7 10.61 10.71 -32.81
N GLY A 8 10.60 10.57 -31.48
CA GLY A 8 10.04 9.40 -30.82
C GLY A 8 8.59 9.16 -31.25
N PRO A 9 8.08 7.92 -31.14
CA PRO A 9 6.72 7.59 -31.56
C PRO A 9 5.70 8.52 -30.89
N ARG A 10 4.92 9.23 -31.70
CA ARG A 10 3.93 10.19 -31.20
C ARG A 10 2.79 9.46 -30.48
N VAL A 11 2.70 9.69 -29.17
CA VAL A 11 1.64 9.16 -28.30
C VAL A 11 0.31 9.87 -28.61
N ARG A 12 -0.77 9.10 -28.73
CA ARG A 12 -2.14 9.58 -28.91
C ARG A 12 -2.66 10.20 -27.62
N ARG A 13 -3.60 11.13 -27.76
CA ARG A 13 -4.29 11.75 -26.62
C ARG A 13 -5.74 11.32 -26.59
N TYR A 14 -6.23 11.04 -25.38
CA TYR A 14 -7.65 10.94 -25.14
C TYR A 14 -8.29 12.34 -25.20
N PRO A 15 -9.57 12.45 -25.60
CA PRO A 15 -10.29 13.72 -25.56
C PRO A 15 -10.50 14.25 -24.13
N GLU A 16 -10.58 13.34 -23.16
CA GLU A 16 -10.74 13.60 -21.73
C GLU A 16 -9.78 12.71 -20.93
N LEU A 17 -9.57 13.01 -19.64
CA LEU A 17 -8.73 12.18 -18.77
C LEU A 17 -9.35 10.79 -18.61
N PRO A 18 -8.67 9.70 -19.03
CA PRO A 18 -9.19 8.34 -18.83
C PRO A 18 -9.16 7.98 -17.34
N VAL A 19 -10.29 7.49 -16.82
CA VAL A 19 -10.42 7.01 -15.44
C VAL A 19 -11.03 5.62 -15.48
N TRP A 20 -10.46 4.69 -14.72
CA TRP A 20 -10.94 3.33 -14.57
C TRP A 20 -11.13 3.06 -13.08
N VAL A 21 -12.20 2.34 -12.74
CA VAL A 21 -12.45 1.86 -11.38
C VAL A 21 -12.53 0.34 -11.50
N VAL A 22 -11.75 -0.34 -10.68
CA VAL A 22 -11.66 -1.80 -10.62
C VAL A 22 -11.93 -2.24 -9.19
N GLU A 23 -12.31 -3.51 -9.01
CA GLU A 23 -12.57 -4.06 -7.68
C GLU A 23 -11.26 -4.57 -7.07
N ASP A 24 -10.63 -5.53 -7.73
CA ASP A 24 -9.32 -6.04 -7.31
C ASP A 24 -8.21 -5.25 -8.00
N HIS A 25 -7.18 -4.90 -7.24
CA HIS A 25 -6.15 -3.95 -7.64
C HIS A 25 -5.39 -4.36 -8.91
N GLN A 26 -5.09 -5.66 -9.09
CA GLN A 26 -4.43 -6.19 -10.29
C GLN A 26 -5.26 -6.05 -11.58
N GLU A 27 -6.59 -5.88 -11.49
CA GLU A 27 -7.47 -5.72 -12.65
C GLU A 27 -7.23 -4.39 -13.40
N VAL A 28 -6.42 -3.48 -12.85
CA VAL A 28 -5.98 -2.27 -13.56
C VAL A 28 -5.06 -2.58 -14.75
N LEU A 29 -4.30 -3.68 -14.68
CA LEU A 29 -3.24 -3.98 -15.65
C LEU A 29 -3.73 -4.12 -17.11
N PRO A 30 -4.87 -4.80 -17.40
CA PRO A 30 -5.48 -4.81 -18.73
C PRO A 30 -5.70 -3.41 -19.34
N PHE A 31 -6.11 -2.42 -18.52
CA PHE A 31 -6.38 -1.06 -18.99
C PHE A 31 -5.09 -0.32 -19.35
N ILE A 32 -4.05 -0.48 -18.53
CA ILE A 32 -2.71 0.05 -18.80
C ILE A 32 -2.16 -0.57 -20.08
N TYR A 33 -2.22 -1.90 -20.22
CA TYR A 33 -1.72 -2.61 -21.39
C TYR A 33 -2.49 -2.24 -22.66
N ARG A 34 -3.79 -1.96 -22.56
CA ARG A 34 -4.59 -1.43 -23.67
C ARG A 34 -4.17 -0.01 -24.05
N ALA A 35 -3.88 0.86 -23.09
CA ALA A 35 -3.38 2.21 -23.35
C ALA A 35 -2.01 2.18 -24.04
N ILE A 36 -1.10 1.28 -23.62
CA ILE A 36 0.18 1.04 -24.29
C ILE A 36 -0.04 0.51 -25.72
N GLY A 37 -0.84 -0.55 -25.88
CA GLY A 37 -1.10 -1.17 -27.18
C GLY A 37 -1.79 -0.25 -28.18
N SER A 38 -2.67 0.65 -27.70
CA SER A 38 -3.33 1.68 -28.51
C SER A 38 -2.50 2.95 -28.69
N LYS A 39 -1.27 2.98 -28.17
CA LYS A 39 -0.31 4.10 -28.23
C LYS A 39 -0.81 5.38 -27.56
N HIS A 40 -1.62 5.28 -26.52
CA HIS A 40 -1.95 6.39 -25.62
C HIS A 40 -1.00 6.48 -24.42
N LEU A 41 -0.25 5.40 -24.15
CA LEU A 41 0.95 5.42 -23.33
C LEU A 41 2.14 4.98 -24.21
N PRO A 42 3.37 5.44 -23.90
CA PRO A 42 4.58 4.86 -24.48
C PRO A 42 4.71 3.39 -24.07
N ASP A 43 5.58 2.63 -24.72
CA ASP A 43 5.82 1.21 -24.40
C ASP A 43 6.90 0.99 -23.32
N SER A 44 7.59 2.04 -22.89
CA SER A 44 8.60 2.03 -21.84
C SER A 44 8.73 3.40 -21.17
N ASN A 45 9.55 3.49 -20.11
CA ASN A 45 9.83 4.72 -19.35
C ASN A 45 8.58 5.42 -18.78
N ILE A 46 7.57 4.64 -18.39
CA ILE A 46 6.39 5.16 -17.68
C ILE A 46 6.73 5.29 -16.19
N SER A 47 6.36 6.43 -15.59
CA SER A 47 6.34 6.61 -14.14
C SER A 47 5.02 6.11 -13.56
N PHE A 48 5.06 5.21 -12.59
CA PHE A 48 3.87 4.71 -11.91
C PHE A 48 3.76 5.38 -10.53
N VAL A 49 2.68 6.13 -10.29
CA VAL A 49 2.42 6.80 -9.00
C VAL A 49 1.35 6.04 -8.26
N HIS A 50 1.70 5.50 -7.10
CA HIS A 50 0.86 4.59 -6.33
C HIS A 50 0.52 5.19 -4.96
N PHE A 51 -0.77 5.44 -4.70
CA PHE A 51 -1.27 5.81 -3.38
C PHE A 51 -1.94 4.61 -2.72
N ASP A 52 -1.26 4.02 -1.74
CA ASP A 52 -1.75 2.83 -1.05
C ASP A 52 -1.06 2.64 0.31
N SER A 53 -1.71 1.93 1.20
CA SER A 53 -1.10 1.36 2.40
C SER A 53 -0.16 0.19 2.12
N HIS A 54 -0.21 -0.41 0.92
CA HIS A 54 0.64 -1.52 0.49
C HIS A 54 1.53 -1.12 -0.70
N PRO A 55 2.76 -1.66 -0.81
CA PRO A 55 3.61 -1.35 -1.96
C PRO A 55 3.16 -2.05 -3.26
N ASP A 56 2.54 -3.23 -3.14
CA ASP A 56 2.16 -4.16 -4.22
C ASP A 56 3.30 -4.53 -5.18
N LEU A 57 4.50 -4.59 -4.60
CA LEU A 57 5.75 -4.92 -5.28
C LEU A 57 6.18 -6.36 -5.05
N LEU A 58 5.33 -7.26 -4.55
CA LEU A 58 5.68 -8.67 -4.51
C LEU A 58 5.69 -9.27 -5.92
N ILE A 59 6.19 -10.49 -6.01
CA ILE A 59 6.30 -11.25 -7.26
C ILE A 59 5.72 -12.64 -6.99
N PRO A 60 4.87 -13.19 -7.88
CA PRO A 60 4.45 -14.58 -7.76
C PRO A 60 5.66 -15.53 -7.81
N VAL A 61 5.99 -16.14 -6.67
CA VAL A 61 7.27 -16.87 -6.48
C VAL A 61 7.48 -18.04 -7.44
N ASN A 62 6.39 -18.61 -7.96
CA ASN A 62 6.38 -19.79 -8.83
C ASN A 62 6.05 -19.46 -10.29
N MET A 63 5.73 -18.21 -10.63
CA MET A 63 5.37 -17.84 -12.00
C MET A 63 6.65 -17.74 -12.85
N PRO A 64 6.77 -18.50 -13.95
CA PRO A 64 7.88 -18.33 -14.89
C PRO A 64 7.93 -16.89 -15.43
N ALA A 65 9.12 -16.33 -15.56
CA ALA A 65 9.27 -14.94 -16.00
C ALA A 65 8.71 -14.70 -17.41
N ASP A 66 8.74 -15.72 -18.28
CA ASP A 66 8.26 -15.62 -19.66
C ASP A 66 6.73 -15.48 -19.72
N THR A 67 5.99 -15.87 -18.66
CA THR A 67 4.53 -15.67 -18.55
C THR A 67 4.14 -14.20 -18.68
N VAL A 68 5.01 -13.26 -18.31
CA VAL A 68 4.77 -11.82 -18.45
C VAL A 68 4.44 -11.39 -19.88
N PHE A 69 4.89 -12.14 -20.88
CA PHE A 69 4.66 -11.83 -22.29
C PHE A 69 3.41 -12.51 -22.87
N ASP A 70 2.75 -13.38 -22.09
CA ASP A 70 1.44 -13.94 -22.40
C ASP A 70 0.37 -13.30 -21.50
N LYS A 71 -0.39 -12.36 -22.06
CA LYS A 71 -1.34 -11.54 -21.30
C LYS A 71 -2.43 -12.35 -20.62
N GLU A 72 -2.95 -13.38 -21.30
CA GLU A 72 -4.07 -14.17 -20.75
C GLU A 72 -3.60 -14.98 -19.55
N THR A 73 -2.47 -15.64 -19.68
CA THR A 73 -1.86 -16.39 -18.58
C THR A 73 -1.41 -15.45 -17.47
N LEU A 74 -0.74 -14.34 -17.79
CA LEU A 74 -0.29 -13.35 -16.80
C LEU A 74 -1.45 -12.89 -15.93
N PHE A 75 -2.54 -12.40 -16.52
CA PHE A 75 -3.65 -11.85 -15.73
C PHE A 75 -4.29 -12.89 -14.78
N GLY A 76 -4.20 -14.19 -15.11
CA GLY A 76 -4.67 -15.27 -14.23
C GLY A 76 -3.72 -15.61 -13.07
N GLU A 77 -2.44 -15.24 -13.15
CA GLU A 77 -1.41 -15.54 -12.15
C GLU A 77 -1.19 -14.39 -11.14
N LEU A 78 -1.75 -13.21 -11.40
CA LEU A 78 -1.58 -12.03 -10.55
C LEU A 78 -2.60 -12.00 -9.41
N SER A 79 -2.23 -11.30 -8.35
CA SER A 79 -3.08 -10.97 -7.20
C SER A 79 -2.82 -9.53 -6.77
N ILE A 80 -3.63 -9.05 -5.83
CA ILE A 80 -3.66 -7.65 -5.38
C ILE A 80 -2.28 -7.12 -4.95
N GLU A 81 -1.40 -7.99 -4.44
CA GLU A 81 -0.11 -7.61 -3.85
C GLU A 81 1.11 -7.74 -4.78
N ASN A 82 0.94 -8.30 -5.99
CA ASN A 82 2.07 -8.81 -6.78
C ASN A 82 2.07 -8.44 -8.28
N TRP A 83 1.28 -7.43 -8.67
CA TRP A 83 1.00 -7.14 -10.08
C TRP A 83 1.91 -6.07 -10.71
N ILE A 84 2.53 -5.17 -9.91
CA ILE A 84 3.36 -4.07 -10.42
C ILE A 84 4.69 -4.59 -10.99
N MET A 85 5.35 -5.50 -10.29
CA MET A 85 6.68 -6.00 -10.67
C MET A 85 6.71 -6.74 -12.01
N PRO A 86 5.70 -7.55 -12.38
CA PRO A 86 5.55 -8.06 -13.73
C PRO A 86 5.55 -6.98 -14.83
N ALA A 87 4.89 -5.84 -14.60
CA ALA A 87 4.89 -4.72 -15.55
C ALA A 87 6.25 -4.00 -15.63
N VAL A 88 6.99 -3.94 -14.52
CA VAL A 88 8.40 -3.50 -14.51
C VAL A 88 9.27 -4.45 -15.33
N TYR A 89 9.16 -5.76 -15.11
CA TYR A 89 9.93 -6.76 -15.86
C TYR A 89 9.60 -6.77 -17.37
N ALA A 90 8.33 -6.52 -17.73
CA ALA A 90 7.91 -6.29 -19.12
C ALA A 90 8.59 -5.06 -19.76
N GLY A 91 9.19 -4.17 -18.96
CA GLY A 91 9.89 -2.96 -19.40
C GLY A 91 9.00 -1.73 -19.54
N HIS A 92 7.76 -1.78 -19.06
CA HIS A 92 6.81 -0.67 -19.17
C HIS A 92 7.10 0.41 -18.12
N PHE A 93 7.27 -0.01 -16.86
CA PHE A 93 7.57 0.88 -15.74
C PHE A 93 9.08 0.92 -15.48
N SER A 94 9.62 2.14 -15.37
CA SER A 94 11.04 2.34 -15.03
C SER A 94 11.22 3.11 -13.72
N ASN A 95 10.15 3.78 -13.28
CA ASN A 95 10.10 4.50 -12.02
C ASN A 95 8.77 4.22 -11.34
N VAL A 96 8.81 3.79 -10.08
CA VAL A 96 7.63 3.59 -9.23
C VAL A 96 7.74 4.55 -8.05
N ILE A 97 6.68 5.29 -7.78
CA ILE A 97 6.59 6.23 -6.66
C ILE A 97 5.49 5.73 -5.76
N TRP A 98 5.86 5.23 -4.58
CA TRP A 98 4.89 4.77 -3.59
C TRP A 98 4.68 5.85 -2.53
N LEU A 99 3.47 6.42 -2.55
CA LEU A 99 2.98 7.42 -1.61
C LEU A 99 2.16 6.72 -0.56
N HIS A 100 2.72 6.57 0.63
CA HIS A 100 2.15 5.72 1.67
C HIS A 100 1.74 6.54 2.90
N PRO A 101 0.69 6.12 3.62
CA PRO A 101 0.28 6.76 4.86
C PRO A 101 1.25 6.43 6.01
N THR A 102 1.14 7.16 7.11
CA THR A 102 2.07 7.08 8.24
C THR A 102 2.09 5.73 8.97
N TRP A 103 1.12 4.86 8.72
CA TRP A 103 1.05 3.51 9.31
C TRP A 103 1.64 2.42 8.42
N ALA A 104 1.87 2.70 7.14
CA ALA A 104 2.48 1.79 6.19
C ALA A 104 4.00 1.97 6.27
N GLN A 105 4.74 0.92 6.65
CA GLN A 105 6.18 0.95 6.90
C GLN A 105 6.89 -0.29 6.32
N GLN A 106 6.29 -0.93 5.31
CA GLN A 106 6.79 -2.15 4.69
C GLN A 106 8.15 -1.97 4.01
N ILE A 107 8.39 -0.79 3.42
CA ILE A 107 9.66 -0.41 2.78
C ILE A 107 10.12 0.91 3.41
N ARG A 108 11.43 1.04 3.63
CA ARG A 108 12.02 2.26 4.20
C ARG A 108 11.83 3.44 3.23
N GLU A 109 11.53 4.62 3.77
CA GLU A 109 11.44 5.85 2.99
C GLU A 109 12.76 6.22 2.31
N GLY A 110 12.67 6.81 1.13
CA GLY A 110 13.81 7.23 0.32
C GLY A 110 13.78 6.68 -1.10
N THR A 111 14.85 6.94 -1.85
CA THR A 111 15.03 6.44 -3.20
C THR A 111 15.85 5.17 -3.19
N HIS A 112 15.33 4.13 -3.82
CA HIS A 112 15.95 2.82 -3.97
C HIS A 112 16.20 2.53 -5.44
N HIS A 113 17.36 1.95 -5.74
CA HIS A 113 17.72 1.51 -7.08
C HIS A 113 18.10 0.05 -7.05
N PHE A 114 17.46 -0.75 -7.90
CA PHE A 114 17.75 -2.16 -8.02
C PHE A 114 17.34 -2.67 -9.41
N LEU A 115 17.71 -3.90 -9.70
CA LEU A 115 17.42 -4.58 -10.95
C LEU A 115 16.30 -5.59 -10.73
N VAL A 116 15.43 -5.71 -11.73
CA VAL A 116 14.39 -6.74 -11.84
C VAL A 116 14.73 -7.60 -13.05
N GLY A 117 14.76 -8.92 -12.89
CA GLY A 117 15.15 -9.80 -13.98
C GLY A 117 14.66 -11.23 -13.81
N LYS A 118 14.99 -12.06 -14.79
CA LYS A 118 14.76 -13.51 -14.73
C LYS A 118 15.94 -14.16 -14.04
N ASP A 119 15.69 -14.90 -12.97
CA ASP A 119 16.71 -15.71 -12.33
C ASP A 119 17.05 -16.93 -13.20
N THR A 120 18.34 -17.10 -13.49
CA THR A 120 18.88 -18.22 -14.28
C THR A 120 18.59 -19.59 -13.66
N SER A 121 18.45 -19.67 -12.34
CA SER A 121 18.28 -20.95 -11.63
C SER A 121 16.82 -21.40 -11.54
N THR A 122 15.91 -20.49 -11.17
CA THR A 122 14.48 -20.79 -10.99
C THR A 122 13.64 -20.46 -12.23
N THR A 123 14.15 -19.66 -13.17
CA THR A 123 13.43 -19.11 -14.33
C THR A 123 12.29 -18.14 -14.02
N THR A 124 12.14 -17.75 -12.74
CA THR A 124 11.12 -16.82 -12.25
C THR A 124 11.68 -15.41 -12.09
N ILE A 125 10.82 -14.41 -11.84
CA ILE A 125 11.27 -13.02 -11.68
C ILE A 125 11.87 -12.84 -10.28
N ARG A 126 13.01 -12.16 -10.19
CA ARG A 126 13.71 -11.84 -8.93
C ARG A 126 14.28 -10.42 -8.98
N VAL A 127 14.72 -9.92 -7.84
CA VAL A 127 15.27 -8.56 -7.69
C VAL A 127 16.64 -8.57 -7.03
N THR A 128 17.40 -7.48 -7.21
CA THR A 128 18.66 -7.26 -6.47
C THR A 128 18.51 -6.39 -5.22
N SER A 129 17.28 -5.96 -4.87
CA SER A 129 17.08 -5.18 -3.64
C SER A 129 17.30 -6.02 -2.39
N THR A 130 17.97 -5.41 -1.40
CA THR A 130 18.23 -6.00 -0.07
C THR A 130 17.31 -5.42 1.01
N ASP A 131 16.23 -4.77 0.60
CA ASP A 131 15.17 -4.33 1.49
C ASP A 131 14.47 -5.55 2.11
N HIS A 132 14.05 -5.40 3.37
CA HIS A 132 13.41 -6.49 4.12
C HIS A 132 12.18 -7.04 3.41
N TYR A 133 11.44 -6.18 2.72
CA TYR A 133 10.25 -6.52 1.95
C TYR A 133 10.50 -7.61 0.88
N PHE A 134 11.63 -7.54 0.16
CA PHE A 134 11.95 -8.55 -0.85
C PHE A 134 12.69 -9.75 -0.26
N LEU A 135 13.46 -9.53 0.81
CA LEU A 135 14.22 -10.60 1.47
C LEU A 135 13.32 -11.58 2.23
N SER A 136 12.23 -11.10 2.85
CA SER A 136 11.30 -11.96 3.61
C SER A 136 10.67 -13.04 2.74
N ASP A 137 10.43 -12.73 1.47
CA ASP A 137 9.72 -13.58 0.52
C ASP A 137 10.67 -14.34 -0.41
N GLY A 138 11.98 -14.26 -0.16
CA GLY A 138 13.00 -14.97 -0.95
C GLY A 138 13.11 -14.47 -2.39
N LEU A 139 12.80 -13.19 -2.63
CA LEU A 139 12.80 -12.58 -3.97
C LEU A 139 14.17 -12.04 -4.40
N TYR A 140 15.15 -12.03 -3.50
CA TYR A 140 16.50 -11.54 -3.77
C TYR A 140 17.38 -12.57 -4.48
N VAL A 141 18.11 -12.12 -5.50
CA VAL A 141 19.27 -12.82 -6.08
C VAL A 141 20.39 -11.83 -6.38
N THR A 142 21.59 -12.33 -6.65
CA THR A 142 22.71 -11.48 -7.08
C THR A 142 22.57 -11.08 -8.55
N GLU A 143 23.19 -9.98 -8.95
CA GLU A 143 23.09 -9.43 -10.30
C GLU A 143 23.60 -10.40 -11.39
N ASP A 144 24.64 -11.18 -11.09
CA ASP A 144 25.21 -12.19 -12.00
C ASP A 144 24.26 -13.36 -12.29
N GLN A 145 23.23 -13.54 -11.46
CA GLN A 145 22.21 -14.57 -11.63
C GLN A 145 20.99 -14.08 -12.40
N LEU A 146 20.91 -12.78 -12.73
CA LEU A 146 19.77 -12.19 -13.44
C LEU A 146 20.04 -12.01 -14.94
N GLU A 147 19.11 -12.51 -15.73
CA GLU A 147 18.98 -12.24 -17.16
C GLU A 147 17.87 -11.19 -17.43
N ASN A 148 17.93 -10.57 -18.61
CA ASN A 148 16.92 -9.60 -19.09
C ASN A 148 16.64 -8.45 -18.09
N GLN A 149 17.71 -7.97 -17.46
CA GLN A 149 17.64 -7.00 -16.37
C GLN A 149 16.93 -5.71 -16.77
N LYS A 150 16.03 -5.24 -15.90
CA LYS A 150 15.34 -3.96 -15.97
C LYS A 150 15.72 -3.12 -14.75
N PRO A 151 16.35 -1.96 -14.92
CA PRO A 151 16.59 -1.06 -13.82
C PRO A 151 15.26 -0.46 -13.34
N LEU A 152 15.06 -0.43 -12.03
CA LEU A 152 13.94 0.20 -11.38
C LEU A 152 14.44 1.24 -10.38
N GLN A 153 13.92 2.46 -10.48
CA GLN A 153 13.93 3.43 -9.39
C GLN A 153 12.61 3.32 -8.62
N LEU A 154 12.70 3.15 -7.31
CA LEU A 154 11.57 3.18 -6.39
C LEU A 154 11.73 4.36 -5.44
N ASP A 155 10.80 5.31 -5.47
CA ASP A 155 10.73 6.43 -4.54
C ASP A 155 9.64 6.14 -3.50
N VAL A 156 10.04 5.90 -2.24
CA VAL A 156 9.14 5.62 -1.11
C VAL A 156 8.95 6.90 -0.30
N ILE A 157 7.73 7.43 -0.30
CA ILE A 157 7.43 8.76 0.23
C ILE A 157 6.24 8.68 1.19
N MET A 158 6.50 8.95 2.46
CA MET A 158 5.44 9.07 3.45
C MET A 158 4.63 10.35 3.25
N VAL A 159 3.32 10.21 3.12
CA VAL A 159 2.36 11.32 3.07
C VAL A 159 1.89 11.64 4.49
N LYS A 160 2.27 12.82 4.98
CA LYS A 160 1.79 13.32 6.28
C LYS A 160 0.40 13.97 6.11
N PRO A 161 -0.57 13.68 6.98
CA PRO A 161 -1.85 14.39 6.99
C PRO A 161 -1.62 15.89 7.16
N TYR A 162 -2.24 16.70 6.30
CA TYR A 162 -2.21 18.14 6.45
C TYR A 162 -2.97 18.52 7.72
N LYS A 163 -2.26 19.06 8.72
CA LYS A 163 -2.92 19.66 9.89
C LYS A 163 -3.51 20.98 9.44
N LEU A 164 -4.83 21.04 9.30
CA LEU A 164 -5.54 22.30 9.10
C LEU A 164 -5.29 23.15 10.36
N CYS A 165 -4.44 24.17 10.27
CA CYS A 165 -4.35 25.17 11.32
C CYS A 165 -5.67 25.95 11.32
N ASN A 166 -6.55 25.66 12.28
CA ASN A 166 -7.76 26.44 12.53
C ASN A 166 -7.37 27.85 12.98
N ASN A 167 -7.10 28.74 12.02
CA ASN A 167 -7.07 30.18 12.25
C ASN A 167 -8.39 30.80 11.77
N GLN A 168 -9.51 30.26 12.25
CA GLN A 168 -10.79 30.94 12.16
C GLN A 168 -11.41 30.97 13.55
N GLU A 169 -11.52 32.19 14.06
CA GLU A 169 -12.35 32.55 15.19
C GLU A 169 -13.72 31.88 15.04
N GLU A 170 -14.05 31.10 16.05
CA GLU A 170 -15.32 30.42 16.26
C GLU A 170 -16.43 31.47 16.28
N ASN A 171 -17.04 31.72 15.12
CA ASN A 171 -18.38 32.32 15.07
C ASN A 171 -19.38 31.18 15.08
N ASP A 172 -19.96 30.99 16.26
CA ASP A 172 -21.12 30.14 16.52
C ASP A 172 -22.23 30.33 15.47
N ALA A 173 -22.36 29.36 14.58
CA ALA A 173 -23.57 29.15 13.81
C ALA A 173 -23.79 27.65 13.61
N VAL A 174 -24.47 27.05 14.58
CA VAL A 174 -24.95 25.67 14.58
C VAL A 174 -25.79 25.42 13.31
N SER A 175 -25.23 24.69 12.35
CA SER A 175 -25.98 24.16 11.20
C SER A 175 -26.63 22.83 11.58
N SER A 176 -27.93 22.87 11.87
CA SER A 176 -28.77 21.70 12.12
C SER A 176 -29.01 20.92 10.83
N ALA A 177 -28.22 19.87 10.58
CA ALA A 177 -28.52 18.90 9.52
C ALA A 177 -29.66 17.95 9.98
N LYS A 178 -30.81 18.06 9.30
CA LYS A 178 -31.98 17.18 9.49
C LYS A 178 -31.66 15.76 9.03
N LYS A 179 -31.84 14.77 9.93
CA LYS A 179 -31.90 13.33 9.61
C LYS A 179 -33.07 13.04 8.65
N PRO A 180 -32.91 12.16 7.65
CA PRO A 180 -34.04 11.67 6.86
C PRO A 180 -34.93 10.73 7.70
N LYS A 181 -36.22 11.02 7.71
CA LYS A 181 -37.28 10.26 8.39
C LYS A 181 -37.76 9.15 7.45
N LEU A 182 -37.40 7.90 7.71
CA LEU A 182 -38.04 6.73 7.10
C LEU A 182 -39.44 6.60 7.72
N ALA A 183 -40.46 6.81 6.90
CA ALA A 183 -41.85 6.57 7.26
C ALA A 183 -42.11 5.06 7.29
N ARG A 184 -42.64 4.60 8.42
CA ARG A 184 -43.19 3.27 8.63
C ARG A 184 -44.71 3.45 8.68
N GLU A 185 -45.43 2.80 7.79
CA GLU A 185 -46.87 2.59 7.93
C GLU A 185 -47.12 1.08 7.99
N ASP A 186 -47.77 0.68 9.07
CA ASP A 186 -48.13 -0.69 9.42
C ASP A 186 -49.37 -1.15 8.64
N ALA A 187 -49.46 -2.43 8.32
CA ALA A 187 -50.72 -3.15 8.21
C ALA A 187 -50.55 -4.60 8.66
N GLU A 188 -51.44 -5.00 9.56
CA GLU A 188 -51.46 -6.21 10.38
C GLU A 188 -51.65 -7.51 9.57
N HIS A 189 -51.16 -8.63 10.11
CA HIS A 189 -52.01 -9.81 10.39
C HIS A 189 -51.26 -10.95 11.12
N THR A 190 -51.76 -11.22 12.34
CA THR A 190 -52.03 -12.54 12.99
C THR A 190 -50.93 -13.60 13.21
N ALA A 191 -50.68 -13.80 14.52
CA ALA A 191 -50.80 -15.04 15.31
C ALA A 191 -49.61 -16.00 15.51
N SER A 192 -49.52 -16.45 16.78
CA SER A 192 -48.95 -17.70 17.34
C SER A 192 -47.45 -17.68 17.71
N THR A 193 -46.93 -18.17 18.84
CA THR A 193 -47.44 -18.75 20.11
C THR A 193 -46.22 -18.92 21.06
N ASN A 194 -46.39 -18.60 22.35
CA ASN A 194 -45.75 -19.07 23.61
C ASN A 194 -44.24 -19.37 23.73
N CYS A 195 -43.58 -18.83 24.79
CA CYS A 195 -43.30 -19.50 26.08
C CYS A 195 -42.34 -18.62 26.94
N ALA A 196 -42.80 -17.98 28.03
CA ALA A 196 -42.69 -18.41 29.44
C ALA A 196 -41.27 -18.40 30.05
N SER A 197 -40.95 -17.39 30.89
CA SER A 197 -40.89 -17.54 32.37
C SER A 197 -40.32 -16.29 33.06
N CYS A 198 -40.98 -15.89 34.15
CA CYS A 198 -40.52 -15.03 35.24
C CYS A 198 -39.40 -15.75 36.06
N SER A 199 -38.55 -15.14 36.90
CA SER A 199 -38.90 -14.38 38.11
C SER A 199 -37.69 -13.68 38.74
N GLU A 200 -38.00 -12.52 39.32
CA GLU A 200 -37.51 -11.82 40.51
C GLU A 200 -36.19 -12.17 41.24
N GLY A 201 -35.48 -11.09 41.62
CA GLY A 201 -34.45 -11.06 42.65
C GLY A 201 -34.00 -9.62 42.90
N LEU A 202 -34.67 -8.94 43.82
CA LEU A 202 -34.43 -7.56 44.28
C LEU A 202 -33.65 -7.61 45.62
N GLU A 203 -32.63 -6.76 45.79
CA GLU A 203 -32.30 -5.97 47.00
C GLU A 203 -30.90 -5.35 46.85
N LYS A 204 -30.80 -4.03 46.62
CA LYS A 204 -30.53 -2.95 47.60
C LYS A 204 -29.11 -2.95 48.16
N ASP A 205 -28.32 -1.95 47.79
CA ASP A 205 -28.05 -0.89 48.76
C ASP A 205 -27.63 0.45 48.14
N THR A 206 -27.85 1.49 48.93
CA THR A 206 -28.09 2.88 48.53
C THR A 206 -27.00 3.77 49.15
N VAL A 207 -26.89 5.03 48.66
CA VAL A 207 -26.42 6.26 49.37
C VAL A 207 -25.05 6.85 48.95
N THR A 208 -25.17 7.82 48.03
CA THR A 208 -24.79 9.25 48.17
C THR A 208 -23.43 9.78 47.68
N GLN A 209 -23.53 10.48 46.55
CA GLN A 209 -22.89 11.72 46.11
C GLN A 209 -21.75 12.34 46.95
N ARG A 210 -20.63 12.65 46.26
CA ARG A 210 -19.99 13.98 46.38
C ARG A 210 -19.21 14.35 45.11
N ARG A 211 -19.55 15.51 44.56
CA ARG A 211 -18.95 16.16 43.39
C ARG A 211 -17.80 17.06 43.86
N VAL A 212 -16.58 16.92 43.33
CA VAL A 212 -15.56 17.99 43.34
C VAL A 212 -14.71 17.88 42.07
N HIS A 213 -14.80 18.89 41.22
CA HIS A 213 -13.80 19.24 40.20
C HIS A 213 -12.56 19.78 40.90
N THR A 214 -11.36 19.31 40.56
CA THR A 214 -10.16 20.16 40.57
C THR A 214 -9.12 19.63 39.60
N SER A 215 -8.83 20.45 38.59
CA SER A 215 -7.65 20.48 37.73
C SER A 215 -6.35 20.35 38.52
N LEU A 216 -5.33 19.68 37.96
CA LEU A 216 -3.91 19.98 38.14
C LEU A 216 -3.09 19.16 37.13
N GLU A 217 -2.45 19.87 36.20
CA GLU A 217 -1.32 19.34 35.42
C GLU A 217 -0.11 19.06 36.33
N PRO A 218 0.84 18.25 35.85
CA PRO A 218 2.21 18.77 35.81
C PRO A 218 2.99 18.41 34.53
N SER A 219 3.37 19.47 33.80
CA SER A 219 4.74 19.83 33.40
C SER A 219 5.70 18.77 32.83
N CYS A 220 5.99 18.96 31.54
CA CYS A 220 7.27 18.80 30.81
C CYS A 220 8.43 18.04 31.45
N SER A 221 8.95 17.05 30.70
CA SER A 221 10.40 16.85 30.60
C SER A 221 10.80 16.54 29.15
N ARG A 222 11.76 17.34 28.65
CA ARG A 222 12.45 17.18 27.38
C ARG A 222 13.47 16.05 27.50
N SER A 223 13.49 15.14 26.55
CA SER A 223 14.69 14.37 26.20
C SER A 223 14.89 14.43 24.70
N SER A 224 16.03 14.99 24.31
CA SER A 224 16.52 15.08 22.95
C SER A 224 17.08 13.72 22.53
N GLU A 225 16.49 13.08 21.52
CA GLU A 225 17.09 11.92 20.86
C GLU A 225 16.89 11.99 19.35
N SER A 226 18.03 11.85 18.65
CA SER A 226 18.28 11.55 17.24
C SER A 226 17.53 12.34 16.15
N GLN A 227 18.34 13.11 15.44
CA GLN A 227 18.05 13.74 14.15
C GLN A 227 17.81 12.66 13.07
N GLU A 228 16.58 12.15 12.99
CA GLU A 228 16.08 11.49 11.78
C GLU A 228 16.01 12.53 10.67
N CYS A 229 16.66 12.24 9.54
CA CYS A 229 16.54 13.01 8.32
C CYS A 229 15.12 12.82 7.76
N GLN A 230 14.14 13.53 8.32
CA GLN A 230 12.77 13.51 7.83
C GLN A 230 12.70 14.27 6.51
N THR A 231 12.81 13.55 5.40
CA THR A 231 12.60 14.08 4.06
C THR A 231 11.11 14.35 3.89
N THR A 232 10.63 15.53 4.27
CA THR A 232 9.30 15.99 3.86
C THR A 232 9.37 16.36 2.39
N VAL A 233 9.06 15.40 1.52
CA VAL A 233 9.03 15.62 0.07
C VAL A 233 7.89 16.58 -0.24
N SER A 234 8.21 17.69 -0.92
CA SER A 234 7.21 18.66 -1.36
C SER A 234 6.52 18.18 -2.64
N SER A 235 5.34 18.73 -2.96
CA SER A 235 4.69 18.46 -4.25
C SER A 235 5.56 18.87 -5.45
N GLY A 236 6.47 19.84 -5.26
CA GLY A 236 7.45 20.23 -6.27
C GLY A 236 8.46 19.12 -6.56
N ASP A 237 8.93 18.43 -5.52
CA ASP A 237 9.89 17.33 -5.68
C ASP A 237 9.25 16.13 -6.39
N ILE A 238 7.99 15.79 -6.07
CA ILE A 238 7.24 14.75 -6.80
C ILE A 238 7.11 15.14 -8.28
N LEU A 239 6.83 16.41 -8.58
CA LEU A 239 6.73 16.88 -9.95
C LEU A 239 8.07 16.78 -10.70
N GLU A 240 9.20 17.03 -10.03
CA GLU A 240 10.53 16.83 -10.62
C GLU A 240 10.82 15.34 -10.88
N ILE A 241 10.39 14.44 -10.00
CA ILE A 241 10.51 12.98 -10.24
C ILE A 241 9.68 12.59 -11.47
N LEU A 242 8.44 13.07 -11.56
CA LEU A 242 7.53 12.77 -12.66
C LEU A 242 8.03 13.26 -14.02
N LYS A 243 8.81 14.35 -14.06
CA LYS A 243 9.43 14.86 -15.29
C LYS A 243 10.49 13.93 -15.89
N LYS A 244 10.97 12.94 -15.14
CA LYS A 244 11.96 11.96 -15.64
C LYS A 244 11.34 10.92 -16.59
N GLY A 245 10.05 10.62 -16.43
CA GLY A 245 9.34 9.66 -17.27
C GLY A 245 8.72 10.31 -18.51
N ASP A 246 8.44 9.48 -19.51
CA ASP A 246 7.80 9.92 -20.77
C ASP A 246 6.28 10.12 -20.60
N ALA A 247 5.70 9.38 -19.67
CA ALA A 247 4.31 9.47 -19.25
C ALA A 247 4.19 9.00 -17.79
N PHE A 248 3.03 9.23 -17.18
CA PHE A 248 2.73 8.65 -15.88
C PHE A 248 1.34 8.01 -15.83
N VAL A 249 1.22 7.00 -14.98
CA VAL A 249 -0.05 6.41 -14.55
C VAL A 249 -0.22 6.75 -13.08
N LEU A 250 -1.40 7.26 -12.72
CA LEU A 250 -1.79 7.51 -11.34
C LEU A 250 -2.73 6.41 -10.89
N ASP A 251 -2.37 5.79 -9.78
CA ASP A 251 -3.12 4.75 -9.11
C ASP A 251 -3.42 5.16 -7.67
N ILE A 252 -4.65 4.86 -7.23
CA ILE A 252 -5.17 5.26 -5.92
C ILE A 252 -6.00 4.10 -5.39
N ASP A 253 -5.44 3.40 -4.42
CA ASP A 253 -6.18 2.41 -3.65
C ASP A 253 -6.92 3.09 -2.48
N LEU A 254 -8.09 2.56 -2.14
CA LEU A 254 -8.89 3.05 -1.03
C LEU A 254 -8.25 2.75 0.33
N ASP A 255 -7.44 1.69 0.42
CA ASP A 255 -6.69 1.32 1.61
C ASP A 255 -5.68 2.40 2.01
N PHE A 256 -5.29 3.30 1.10
CA PHE A 256 -4.50 4.49 1.44
C PHE A 256 -5.16 5.33 2.56
N PHE A 257 -6.49 5.44 2.58
CA PHE A 257 -7.21 6.28 3.53
C PHE A 257 -7.55 5.55 4.82
N SER A 258 -7.78 4.25 4.74
CA SER A 258 -8.06 3.43 5.91
C SER A 258 -7.80 1.97 5.60
N VAL A 259 -6.98 1.34 6.42
CA VAL A 259 -6.86 -0.12 6.45
C VAL A 259 -7.46 -0.66 7.72
N LYS A 260 -8.12 -1.81 7.60
CA LYS A 260 -8.52 -2.61 8.75
C LYS A 260 -7.49 -3.71 8.92
N ASN A 261 -6.92 -3.85 10.12
CA ASN A 261 -6.13 -5.04 10.43
C ASN A 261 -7.07 -6.14 10.94
N PRO A 262 -7.39 -7.16 10.14
CA PRO A 262 -8.36 -8.19 10.53
C PRO A 262 -7.86 -9.03 11.71
N PHE A 263 -6.54 -9.23 11.82
CA PHE A 263 -5.94 -10.03 12.89
C PHE A 263 -6.15 -9.43 14.28
N LYS A 264 -6.24 -8.10 14.40
CA LYS A 264 -6.54 -7.42 15.66
C LYS A 264 -7.95 -7.70 16.18
N GLU A 265 -8.87 -8.11 15.30
CA GLU A 265 -10.22 -8.50 15.70
C GLU A 265 -10.36 -10.02 15.87
N MET A 266 -9.52 -10.80 15.19
CA MET A 266 -9.57 -12.26 15.22
C MET A 266 -8.82 -12.88 16.41
N PHE A 267 -7.78 -12.22 16.92
CA PHE A 267 -6.88 -12.78 17.93
C PHE A 267 -6.87 -11.95 19.22
N THR A 268 -6.60 -12.60 20.35
CA THR A 268 -6.33 -11.86 21.60
C THR A 268 -5.01 -11.10 21.50
N GLN A 269 -4.77 -10.18 22.44
CA GLN A 269 -3.52 -9.40 22.46
C GLN A 269 -2.29 -10.30 22.62
N GLU A 270 -2.41 -11.39 23.36
CA GLU A 270 -1.36 -12.39 23.57
C GLU A 270 -1.10 -13.21 22.30
N GLU A 271 -2.15 -13.70 21.66
CA GLU A 271 -2.05 -14.45 20.39
C GLU A 271 -1.47 -13.56 19.28
N TYR A 272 -1.91 -12.30 19.20
CA TYR A 272 -1.35 -11.34 18.26
C TYR A 272 0.14 -11.08 18.52
N LYS A 273 0.57 -11.03 19.79
CA LYS A 273 1.99 -10.91 20.13
C LYS A 273 2.79 -12.14 19.69
N ILE A 274 2.24 -13.34 19.87
CA ILE A 274 2.86 -14.58 19.39
C ILE A 274 3.00 -14.54 17.86
N LEU A 275 1.95 -14.11 17.14
CA LEU A 275 2.02 -13.93 15.69
C LEU A 275 3.13 -12.94 15.29
N GLN A 276 3.23 -11.80 15.99
CA GLN A 276 4.31 -10.83 15.73
C GLN A 276 5.70 -11.43 15.94
N GLU A 277 5.87 -12.31 16.92
CA GLU A 277 7.15 -13.01 17.16
C GLU A 277 7.44 -14.08 16.10
N LEU A 278 6.43 -14.82 15.64
CA LEU A 278 6.57 -15.89 14.64
C LEU A 278 6.88 -15.35 13.24
N TYR A 279 6.23 -14.25 12.85
CA TYR A 279 6.36 -13.64 11.52
C TYR A 279 7.43 -12.53 11.47
N GLN A 280 8.25 -12.39 12.51
CA GLN A 280 9.33 -11.41 12.52
C GLN A 280 10.50 -11.86 11.63
N PHE A 281 10.70 -11.18 10.50
CA PHE A 281 11.93 -11.35 9.72
C PHE A 281 13.12 -10.66 10.39
N LYS A 282 14.19 -11.41 10.65
CA LYS A 282 15.48 -10.88 11.14
C LYS A 282 16.52 -10.97 10.03
N LYS A 283 17.01 -9.82 9.58
CA LYS A 283 18.06 -9.76 8.54
C LYS A 283 19.34 -10.43 9.05
N PRO A 284 19.99 -11.28 8.23
CA PRO A 284 21.30 -11.84 8.57
C PRO A 284 22.31 -10.72 8.84
N GLY A 285 23.14 -10.88 9.87
CA GLY A 285 24.22 -9.93 10.16
C GLY A 285 25.26 -9.91 9.04
N THR A 286 25.87 -8.76 8.79
CA THR A 286 26.90 -8.56 7.75
C THR A 286 28.22 -9.33 7.98
N ASN A 287 28.37 -9.99 9.13
CA ASN A 287 29.58 -10.72 9.54
C ASN A 287 29.33 -12.23 9.70
N LEU A 288 28.64 -12.88 8.76
CA LEU A 288 28.38 -14.31 8.85
C LEU A 288 29.17 -15.07 7.78
N THR A 289 30.24 -15.73 8.24
CA THR A 289 30.98 -16.78 7.52
C THR A 289 30.27 -18.13 7.58
N GLU A 290 29.15 -18.21 8.31
CA GLU A 290 28.32 -19.40 8.45
C GLU A 290 26.92 -19.12 7.90
N VAL A 291 26.41 -20.09 7.13
CA VAL A 291 25.05 -20.11 6.59
C VAL A 291 24.07 -20.14 7.77
N SER A 292 23.63 -18.97 8.23
CA SER A 292 22.52 -18.87 9.17
C SER A 292 21.23 -19.19 8.40
N PHE A 293 20.64 -20.35 8.68
CA PHE A 293 19.32 -20.70 8.18
C PHE A 293 18.34 -19.57 8.48
N ILE A 294 17.71 -19.04 7.43
CA ILE A 294 16.56 -18.16 7.55
C ILE A 294 15.47 -19.01 8.17
N SER A 295 15.11 -18.71 9.42
CA SER A 295 13.92 -19.26 10.04
C SER A 295 12.72 -18.69 9.31
N PHE A 296 12.23 -19.40 8.29
CA PHE A 296 10.84 -19.26 7.87
C PHE A 296 10.01 -19.82 9.02
N GLY A 297 9.37 -18.94 9.78
CA GLY A 297 8.45 -19.31 10.86
C GLY A 297 7.28 -20.10 10.27
N LEU A 298 7.43 -21.41 10.20
CA LEU A 298 6.36 -22.39 10.04
C LEU A 298 6.58 -23.44 11.14
N ILE A 299 5.85 -23.28 12.24
CA ILE A 299 5.39 -24.39 13.08
C ILE A 299 3.87 -24.29 13.10
#